data_AF-A0A9P0XEY6-F1
#
_entry.id   AF-A0A9P0XEY6-F1
#
_cell.length_a   1.000
_cell.length_b   1.000
_cell.length_c   1.000
_cell.angle_alpha   90.00
_cell.angle_beta   90.00
_cell.angle_gamma   90.00
#
_symmetry.space_group_name_H-M   'P 1'
#
loop_
_entity.id
_entity.type
_entity.pdbx_description
1 polymer ?
#
loop_
_entity_poly.entity_id
_entity_poly.type
_entity_poly.pdbx_seq_one_letter_code
_entity_poly.pdbx_strand_id
1 'polypeptide(L)'
;MKKREEKRLFLVDHRTYFVSVMGSDRTSGHWKVLSDLLARFEREPKQIIGRHTTSWFLVGEEIFKEFYKLGITIEWQFSSIESNYDVDHICSQIQSNVGWLQSFISLYPNLKLDFEFACSSDDVCQVRSGIDVLLKGFANLNESFDSVLRELTEEGDVEDFDRHLKIWIETGHRPDFLSDTNNVFSEHWWWF
;
A
#
# COMPACT_ATOMS: atom_id res chain seq x y z
N MET A 1 -62.97 31.58 18.16
CA MET A 1 -61.67 31.89 17.49
C MET A 1 -60.53 31.29 18.31
N LYS A 2 -60.00 30.13 17.90
CA LYS A 2 -58.71 29.59 18.37
C LYS A 2 -58.04 28.93 17.16
N LYS A 3 -56.91 29.51 16.71
CA LYS A 3 -56.06 29.00 15.62
C LYS A 3 -55.41 27.68 16.06
N ARG A 4 -55.52 26.63 15.23
CA ARG A 4 -54.73 25.41 15.33
C ARG A 4 -53.40 25.65 14.60
N GLU A 5 -52.28 25.53 15.32
CA GLU A 5 -50.95 25.47 14.74
C GLU A 5 -50.66 24.03 14.31
N GLU A 6 -50.42 23.86 13.01
CA GLU A 6 -49.92 22.62 12.42
C GLU A 6 -48.42 22.49 12.73
N LYS A 7 -48.07 21.60 13.65
CA LYS A 7 -46.68 21.13 13.80
C LYS A 7 -46.40 20.09 12.72
N ARG A 8 -45.66 20.49 11.68
CA ARG A 8 -45.03 19.58 10.72
C ARG A 8 -44.11 18.62 11.47
N LEU A 9 -44.44 17.33 11.44
CA LEU A 9 -43.49 16.26 11.74
C LEU A 9 -42.43 16.27 10.63
N PHE A 10 -41.21 16.67 10.96
CA PHE A 10 -40.04 16.30 10.18
C PHE A 10 -39.70 14.86 10.56
N LEU A 11 -39.99 13.92 9.64
CA LEU A 11 -39.37 12.61 9.63
C LEU A 11 -37.88 12.81 9.38
N VAL A 12 -37.08 12.74 10.44
CA VAL A 12 -35.63 12.61 10.31
C VAL A 12 -35.35 11.16 9.99
N ASP A 13 -34.98 10.91 8.74
CA ASP A 13 -34.60 9.60 8.23
C ASP A 13 -33.29 9.17 8.92
N HIS A 14 -33.38 8.23 9.86
CA HIS A 14 -32.28 7.71 10.67
C HIS A 14 -31.39 6.71 9.90
N ARG A 15 -31.09 6.95 8.61
CA ARG A 15 -30.37 5.99 7.76
C ARG A 15 -28.94 6.35 7.37
N THR A 16 -28.31 7.35 7.98
CA THR A 16 -26.97 7.80 7.51
C THR A 16 -25.88 7.96 8.58
N TYR A 17 -25.97 7.28 9.73
CA TYR A 17 -24.95 7.41 10.79
C TYR A 17 -24.44 6.10 11.38
N PHE A 18 -24.42 5.01 10.59
CA PHE A 18 -23.94 3.69 11.07
C PHE A 18 -22.89 3.03 10.16
N VAL A 19 -22.09 3.80 9.42
CA VAL A 19 -21.00 3.25 8.57
C VAL A 19 -19.59 3.70 8.97
N SER A 20 -19.40 4.71 9.83
CA SER A 20 -18.06 5.29 10.02
C SER A 20 -17.24 4.81 11.24
N VAL A 21 -17.76 3.92 12.10
CA VAL A 21 -17.06 3.59 13.37
C VAL A 21 -16.35 2.23 13.34
N MET A 22 -16.75 1.30 12.46
CA MET A 22 -16.10 -0.03 12.37
C MET A 22 -14.95 -0.09 11.35
N GLY A 23 -14.89 0.83 10.39
CA GLY A 23 -13.77 0.94 9.45
C GLY A 23 -12.52 1.58 10.05
N SER A 24 -12.70 2.60 10.91
CA SER A 24 -11.60 3.33 11.55
C SER A 24 -10.74 2.46 12.48
N ASP A 25 -11.34 1.44 13.08
CA ASP A 25 -10.69 0.57 14.07
C ASP A 25 -9.86 -0.56 13.43
N ARG A 26 -10.15 -0.90 12.16
CA ARG A 26 -9.35 -1.88 11.41
C ARG A 26 -8.16 -1.22 10.72
N THR A 27 -8.33 -0.01 10.20
CA THR A 27 -7.24 0.75 9.60
C THR A 27 -6.22 1.23 10.65
N SER A 28 -6.66 1.56 11.87
CA SER A 28 -5.78 2.03 12.97
C SER A 28 -4.65 1.05 13.30
N GLY A 29 -4.93 -0.26 13.23
CA GLY A 29 -3.91 -1.30 13.40
C GLY A 29 -2.82 -1.24 12.33
N HIS A 30 -3.21 -1.07 11.06
CA HIS A 30 -2.27 -0.98 9.94
C HIS A 30 -1.40 0.27 10.01
N TRP A 31 -1.96 1.42 10.40
CA TRP A 31 -1.19 2.67 10.56
C TRP A 31 -0.07 2.53 11.59
N LYS A 32 -0.37 1.91 12.73
CA LYS A 32 0.62 1.64 13.76
C LYS A 32 1.71 0.70 13.26
N VAL A 33 1.34 -0.40 12.60
CA VAL A 33 2.30 -1.37 12.06
C VAL A 33 3.21 -0.72 11.01
N LEU A 34 2.65 0.09 10.11
CA LEU A 34 3.42 0.84 9.13
C LEU A 34 4.41 1.79 9.79
N SER A 35 3.99 2.54 10.82
CA SER A 35 4.88 3.44 11.55
C SER A 35 6.05 2.69 12.23
N ASP A 36 5.75 1.56 12.87
CA ASP A 36 6.76 0.70 13.52
C ASP A 36 7.74 0.11 12.48
N LEU A 37 7.23 -0.35 11.33
CA LEU A 37 8.03 -0.88 10.24
C LEU A 37 8.91 0.19 9.60
N LEU A 38 8.41 1.39 9.35
CA LEU A 38 9.19 2.51 8.81
C LEU A 38 10.27 2.96 9.78
N ALA A 39 9.96 3.03 11.08
CA ALA A 39 10.95 3.34 12.11
C ALA A 39 12.03 2.26 12.23
N ARG A 40 11.67 0.99 12.08
CA ARG A 40 12.63 -0.13 12.01
C ARG A 40 13.46 -0.03 10.74
N PHE A 41 12.82 0.20 9.60
CA PHE A 41 13.46 0.34 8.30
C PHE A 41 14.55 1.40 8.38
N GLU A 42 14.27 2.58 8.91
CA GLU A 42 15.24 3.66 9.09
C GLU A 42 16.48 3.22 9.89
N ARG A 43 16.29 2.48 10.99
CA ARG A 43 17.37 2.02 11.89
C ARG A 43 18.22 0.88 11.32
N GLU A 44 17.66 0.04 10.44
CA GLU A 44 18.38 -1.11 9.89
C GLU A 44 19.57 -0.67 9.02
N PRO A 45 20.74 -1.31 9.13
CA PRO A 45 21.89 -1.00 8.29
C PRO A 45 21.57 -1.25 6.81
N LYS A 46 21.69 -0.20 5.99
CA LYS A 46 21.40 -0.23 4.54
C LYS A 46 22.54 -0.81 3.72
N GLN A 47 22.97 -2.00 4.13
CA GLN A 47 24.07 -2.71 3.48
C GLN A 47 23.52 -3.55 2.32
N ILE A 48 24.21 -3.49 1.19
CA ILE A 48 24.01 -4.38 0.05
C ILE A 48 25.16 -5.38 0.08
N ILE A 49 24.87 -6.65 0.40
CA ILE A 49 25.89 -7.70 0.54
C ILE A 49 25.72 -8.69 -0.62
N GLY A 50 26.31 -8.36 -1.76
CA GLY A 50 26.28 -9.20 -2.94
C GLY A 50 24.84 -9.56 -3.35
N ARG A 51 24.50 -10.85 -3.28
CA ARG A 51 23.18 -11.39 -3.63
C ARG A 51 22.34 -11.80 -2.42
N HIS A 52 22.72 -11.39 -1.22
CA HIS A 52 22.01 -11.77 -0.01
C HIS A 52 20.92 -10.76 0.35
N THR A 53 19.74 -11.28 0.65
CA THR A 53 18.67 -10.50 1.27
C THR A 53 19.10 -10.05 2.67
N THR A 54 19.26 -8.75 2.87
CA THR A 54 19.66 -8.14 4.15
C THR A 54 18.45 -7.70 4.97
N SER A 55 18.63 -7.46 6.27
CA SER A 55 17.54 -7.14 7.20
C SER A 55 16.70 -5.94 6.75
N TRP A 56 17.33 -4.87 6.25
CA TRP A 56 16.59 -3.70 5.77
C TRP A 56 15.68 -4.04 4.59
N PHE A 57 16.11 -4.94 3.71
CA PHE A 57 15.34 -5.38 2.56
C PHE A 57 14.13 -6.22 2.97
N LEU A 58 14.28 -7.11 3.96
CA LEU A 58 13.15 -7.84 4.53
C LEU A 58 12.12 -6.90 5.16
N VAL A 59 12.58 -5.85 5.85
CA VAL A 59 11.67 -4.84 6.41
C VAL A 59 10.97 -4.04 5.31
N GLY A 60 11.67 -3.72 4.22
CA GLY A 60 11.05 -3.09 3.05
C GLY A 60 9.91 -3.95 2.48
N GLU A 61 10.13 -5.25 2.37
CA GLU A 61 9.08 -6.20 1.95
C GLU A 61 7.88 -6.19 2.91
N GLU A 62 8.13 -6.20 4.22
CA GLU A 62 7.07 -6.10 5.24
C GLU A 62 6.27 -4.79 5.11
N ILE A 63 6.93 -3.65 4.84
CA ILE A 63 6.26 -2.35 4.63
C ILE A 63 5.24 -2.43 3.51
N PHE A 64 5.66 -2.91 2.33
CA PHE A 64 4.77 -2.94 1.17
C PHE A 64 3.68 -4.01 1.30
N LYS A 65 3.96 -5.16 1.93
CA LYS A 65 2.91 -6.13 2.27
C LYS A 65 1.88 -5.55 3.25
N GLU A 66 2.29 -4.67 4.15
CA GLU A 66 1.37 -3.99 5.05
C GLU A 66 0.54 -2.93 4.33
N PHE A 67 1.13 -2.16 3.41
CA PHE A 67 0.37 -1.28 2.51
C PHE A 67 -0.67 -2.05 1.69
N TYR A 68 -0.34 -3.25 1.20
CA TYR A 68 -1.30 -4.11 0.50
C TYR A 68 -2.49 -4.49 1.40
N LYS A 69 -2.26 -4.90 2.65
CA LYS A 69 -3.35 -5.21 3.60
C LYS A 69 -4.20 -3.99 3.93
N LEU A 70 -3.58 -2.81 4.02
CA LEU A 70 -4.32 -1.55 4.13
C LEU A 70 -5.23 -1.36 2.91
N GLY A 71 -4.70 -1.56 1.69
CA GLY A 71 -5.46 -1.52 0.43
C GLY A 71 -6.68 -2.44 0.44
N ILE A 72 -6.52 -3.69 0.88
CA ILE A 72 -7.64 -4.63 1.08
C ILE A 72 -8.65 -4.06 2.08
N THR A 73 -8.18 -3.57 3.23
CA THR A 73 -9.05 -3.10 4.33
C THR A 73 -9.90 -1.91 3.94
N ILE A 74 -9.38 -1.04 3.08
CA ILE A 74 -10.11 0.11 2.54
C ILE A 74 -10.82 -0.21 1.22
N GLU A 75 -10.86 -1.48 0.80
CA GLU A 75 -11.46 -1.94 -0.46
C GLU A 75 -10.98 -1.13 -1.67
N TRP A 76 -9.70 -0.73 -1.64
CA TRP A 76 -9.06 0.09 -2.67
C TRP A 76 -9.70 1.49 -2.89
N GLN A 77 -10.53 1.94 -1.95
CA GLN A 77 -11.13 3.29 -1.95
C GLN A 77 -10.17 4.29 -1.27
N PHE A 78 -9.19 4.76 -2.03
CA PHE A 78 -8.09 5.59 -1.55
C PHE A 78 -8.49 6.93 -0.90
N SER A 79 -9.64 7.49 -1.26
CA SER A 79 -10.19 8.68 -0.58
C SER A 79 -10.38 8.49 0.94
N SER A 80 -10.41 7.25 1.42
CA SER A 80 -10.51 6.93 2.84
C SER A 80 -9.22 7.20 3.61
N ILE A 81 -8.07 7.24 2.93
CA ILE A 81 -6.75 7.48 3.54
C ILE A 81 -6.66 8.91 4.06
N GLU A 82 -7.10 9.91 3.28
CA GLU A 82 -6.97 11.34 3.60
C GLU A 82 -7.59 11.76 4.94
N SER A 83 -8.56 10.98 5.43
CA SER A 83 -9.31 11.28 6.64
C SER A 83 -8.62 10.83 7.94
N ASN A 84 -7.43 10.22 7.87
CA ASN A 84 -6.78 9.61 9.02
C ASN A 84 -5.68 10.50 9.65
N TYR A 85 -5.66 10.53 10.98
CA TYR A 85 -4.74 11.36 11.77
C TYR A 85 -3.26 10.97 11.60
N ASP A 86 -2.96 9.70 11.36
CA ASP A 86 -1.59 9.20 11.30
C ASP A 86 -0.93 9.40 9.92
N VAL A 87 -1.67 9.87 8.92
CA VAL A 87 -1.20 10.01 7.53
C VAL A 87 -0.02 10.95 7.43
N ASP A 88 -0.08 12.12 8.05
CA ASP A 88 1.02 13.10 8.04
C ASP A 88 2.30 12.51 8.65
N HIS A 89 2.15 11.67 9.69
CA HIS A 89 3.28 11.01 10.34
C HIS A 89 3.92 9.96 9.40
N ILE A 90 3.09 9.14 8.76
CA ILE A 90 3.55 8.14 7.77
C ILE A 90 4.23 8.82 6.58
N CYS A 91 3.62 9.89 6.03
CA CYS A 91 4.21 10.69 4.97
C CYS A 91 5.61 11.20 5.36
N SER A 92 5.75 11.75 6.56
CA SER A 92 7.05 12.25 7.06
C SER A 92 8.12 11.14 7.13
N GLN A 93 7.74 9.95 7.58
CA GLN A 93 8.66 8.80 7.65
C GLN A 93 9.03 8.26 6.27
N ILE A 94 8.12 8.30 5.30
CA ILE A 94 8.41 7.94 3.90
C ILE A 94 9.38 8.96 3.29
N GLN A 95 9.12 10.26 3.49
CA GLN A 95 9.99 11.33 3.00
C GLN A 95 11.43 11.18 3.53
N SER A 96 11.60 10.85 4.81
CA SER A 96 12.94 10.65 5.39
C SER A 96 13.66 9.41 4.83
N ASN A 97 12.92 8.44 4.28
CA ASN A 97 13.47 7.19 3.75
C ASN A 97 13.37 7.06 2.22
N VAL A 98 13.00 8.12 1.49
CA VAL A 98 12.68 8.06 0.05
C VAL A 98 13.79 7.37 -0.77
N GLY A 99 15.06 7.75 -0.57
CA GLY A 99 16.19 7.18 -1.31
C GLY A 99 16.36 5.66 -1.11
N TRP A 100 16.06 5.17 0.09
CA TRP A 100 16.15 3.75 0.40
C TRP A 100 14.92 2.97 -0.07
N LEU A 101 13.75 3.59 -0.04
CA LEU A 101 12.53 3.00 -0.61
C LEU A 101 12.63 2.90 -2.14
N GLN A 102 13.18 3.92 -2.81
CA GLN A 102 13.53 3.86 -4.24
C GLN A 102 14.48 2.69 -4.53
N SER A 103 15.59 2.62 -3.78
CA SER A 103 16.56 1.54 -3.91
C SER A 103 15.93 0.16 -3.69
N PHE A 104 15.00 0.04 -2.73
CA PHE A 104 14.25 -1.19 -2.54
C PHE A 104 13.43 -1.54 -3.78
N ILE A 105 12.60 -0.62 -4.28
CA ILE A 105 11.69 -0.87 -5.42
C ILE A 105 12.50 -1.30 -6.64
N SER A 106 13.59 -0.59 -6.96
CA SER A 106 14.44 -0.89 -8.11
C SER A 106 15.19 -2.23 -8.00
N LEU A 107 15.64 -2.59 -6.79
CA LEU A 107 16.36 -3.85 -6.58
C LEU A 107 15.43 -5.06 -6.42
N TYR A 108 14.15 -4.85 -6.09
CA TYR A 108 13.24 -5.94 -5.74
C TYR A 108 13.02 -6.97 -6.84
N PRO A 109 12.71 -6.58 -8.09
CA PRO A 109 12.54 -7.51 -9.20
C PRO A 109 13.79 -8.37 -9.39
N ASN A 110 14.96 -7.74 -9.47
CA ASN A 110 16.23 -8.43 -9.66
C ASN A 110 16.48 -9.47 -8.55
N LEU A 111 16.33 -9.07 -7.28
CA LEU A 111 16.64 -9.96 -6.15
C LEU A 111 15.65 -11.13 -6.01
N LYS A 112 14.34 -10.89 -6.22
CA LYS A 112 13.29 -11.89 -5.96
C LYS A 112 12.84 -12.66 -7.21
N LEU A 113 13.00 -12.10 -8.40
CA LEU A 113 12.63 -12.76 -9.66
C LEU A 113 13.84 -13.43 -10.32
N ASP A 114 15.03 -12.83 -10.28
CA ASP A 114 16.20 -13.37 -10.99
C ASP A 114 17.16 -14.19 -10.11
N PHE A 115 17.27 -13.87 -8.81
CA PHE A 115 18.35 -14.43 -7.97
C PHE A 115 17.92 -15.43 -6.88
N GLU A 116 16.71 -15.36 -6.33
CA GLU A 116 16.21 -16.28 -5.30
C GLU A 116 15.04 -17.15 -5.77
N PHE A 117 15.28 -18.44 -6.00
CA PHE A 117 14.21 -19.46 -6.09
C PHE A 117 13.69 -19.80 -4.68
N ALA A 118 12.83 -18.96 -4.09
CA ALA A 118 11.96 -19.32 -2.95
C ALA A 118 10.90 -18.25 -2.56
N CYS A 119 10.59 -17.27 -3.41
CA CYS A 119 9.49 -16.33 -3.12
C CYS A 119 8.20 -16.82 -3.79
N SER A 120 7.06 -16.75 -3.09
CA SER A 120 5.80 -17.05 -3.73
C SER A 120 5.42 -15.93 -4.69
N SER A 121 4.75 -16.28 -5.79
CA SER A 121 4.17 -15.29 -6.71
C SER A 121 3.18 -14.36 -6.01
N ASP A 122 2.47 -14.88 -5.03
CA ASP A 122 1.61 -14.12 -4.12
C ASP A 122 2.39 -13.01 -3.40
N ASP A 123 3.53 -13.33 -2.75
CA ASP A 123 4.35 -12.36 -2.03
C ASP A 123 4.82 -11.20 -2.91
N VAL A 124 5.32 -11.49 -4.11
CA VAL A 124 5.78 -10.47 -5.07
C VAL A 124 4.61 -9.58 -5.49
N CYS A 125 3.45 -10.16 -5.78
CA CYS A 125 2.26 -9.42 -6.19
C CYS A 125 1.71 -8.57 -5.04
N GLN A 126 1.80 -9.02 -3.79
CA GLN A 126 1.47 -8.21 -2.61
C GLN A 126 2.38 -7.00 -2.49
N VAL A 127 3.70 -7.17 -2.63
CA VAL A 127 4.66 -6.04 -2.61
C VAL A 127 4.33 -5.04 -3.70
N ARG A 128 4.14 -5.50 -4.93
CA ARG A 128 3.81 -4.62 -6.06
C ARG A 128 2.49 -3.86 -5.84
N SER A 129 1.48 -4.55 -5.31
CA SER A 129 0.19 -3.95 -4.99
C SER A 129 0.30 -2.94 -3.83
N GLY A 130 1.16 -3.20 -2.86
CA GLY A 130 1.47 -2.27 -1.77
C GLY A 130 2.18 -0.99 -2.23
N ILE A 131 3.09 -1.11 -3.21
CA ILE A 131 3.67 0.05 -3.90
C ILE A 131 2.55 0.89 -4.54
N ASP A 132 1.58 0.25 -5.19
CA ASP A 132 0.43 0.96 -5.77
C ASP A 132 -0.44 1.66 -4.71
N VAL A 133 -0.66 1.05 -3.55
CA VAL A 133 -1.36 1.71 -2.43
C VAL A 133 -0.61 2.94 -1.96
N LEU A 134 0.73 2.88 -1.87
CA LEU A 134 1.51 4.07 -1.54
C LEU A 134 1.37 5.16 -2.61
N LEU A 135 1.63 4.81 -3.87
CA LEU A 135 1.71 5.78 -4.96
C LEU A 135 0.36 6.41 -5.31
N LYS A 136 -0.71 5.62 -5.34
CA LYS A 136 -2.06 6.08 -5.69
C LYS A 136 -2.86 6.49 -4.47
N GLY A 137 -2.68 5.79 -3.34
CA GLY A 137 -3.44 6.01 -2.12
C GLY A 137 -3.09 7.29 -1.38
N PHE A 138 -1.85 7.77 -1.54
CA PHE A 138 -1.37 8.99 -0.91
C PHE A 138 -1.21 10.15 -1.88
N ALA A 139 -1.62 9.98 -3.15
CA ALA A 139 -1.58 11.03 -4.14
C ALA A 139 -2.59 12.14 -3.80
N ASN A 140 -2.23 13.39 -4.13
CA ASN A 140 -3.04 14.59 -3.93
C ASN A 140 -3.29 14.97 -2.46
N LEU A 141 -2.60 14.33 -1.50
CA LEU A 141 -2.65 14.73 -0.09
C LEU A 141 -1.93 16.08 0.12
N ASN A 142 -0.78 16.25 -0.51
CA ASN A 142 0.07 17.44 -0.41
C ASN A 142 1.04 17.48 -1.60
N GLU A 143 1.13 18.63 -2.27
CA GLU A 143 2.03 18.84 -3.43
C GLU A 143 3.50 18.49 -3.12
N SER A 144 3.97 18.78 -1.91
CA SER A 144 5.33 18.42 -1.49
C SER A 144 5.51 16.90 -1.37
N PHE A 145 4.47 16.18 -0.98
CA PHE A 145 4.51 14.72 -0.89
C PHE A 145 4.30 14.07 -2.26
N ASP A 146 3.48 14.66 -3.13
CA ASP A 146 3.30 14.20 -4.51
C ASP A 146 4.62 14.22 -5.29
N SER A 147 5.51 15.18 -5.02
CA SER A 147 6.86 15.17 -5.60
C SER A 147 7.66 13.94 -5.16
N VAL A 148 7.50 13.48 -3.91
CA VAL A 148 8.16 12.28 -3.37
C VAL A 148 7.58 11.01 -4.00
N LEU A 149 6.26 10.96 -4.18
CA LEU A 149 5.60 9.84 -4.87
C LEU A 149 6.02 9.73 -6.34
N ARG A 150 6.16 10.86 -7.04
CA ARG A 150 6.71 10.88 -8.40
C ARG A 150 8.16 10.39 -8.42
N GLU A 151 8.99 10.85 -7.49
CA GLU A 151 10.38 10.40 -7.37
C GLU A 151 10.46 8.89 -7.11
N LEU A 152 9.58 8.34 -6.26
CA LEU A 152 9.49 6.89 -6.03
C LEU A 152 9.05 6.11 -7.27
N THR A 153 8.18 6.71 -8.10
CA THR A 153 7.70 6.08 -9.34
C THR A 153 8.81 6.04 -10.39
N GLU A 154 9.47 7.18 -10.60
CA GLU A 154 10.48 7.36 -11.66
C GLU A 154 11.81 6.69 -11.28
N GLU A 155 12.37 7.00 -10.10
CA GLU A 155 13.68 6.49 -9.67
C GLU A 155 13.59 5.09 -9.05
N GLY A 156 12.42 4.69 -8.58
CA GLY A 156 12.15 3.31 -8.16
C GLY A 156 12.02 2.34 -9.33
N ASP A 157 11.89 2.84 -10.56
CA ASP A 157 11.72 2.05 -11.79
C ASP A 157 10.56 1.05 -11.73
N VAL A 158 9.38 1.55 -11.34
CA VAL A 158 8.16 0.73 -11.22
C VAL A 158 7.78 0.09 -12.56
N GLU A 159 8.04 0.76 -13.68
CA GLU A 159 7.83 0.22 -15.01
C GLU A 159 8.69 -1.01 -15.28
N ASP A 160 9.96 -1.01 -14.82
CA ASP A 160 10.83 -2.17 -14.94
C ASP A 160 10.38 -3.32 -14.04
N PHE A 161 9.84 -3.04 -12.85
CA PHE A 161 9.17 -4.05 -12.03
C PHE A 161 8.04 -4.73 -12.84
N ASP A 162 7.14 -3.95 -13.41
CA ASP A 162 6.02 -4.47 -14.21
C ASP A 162 6.49 -5.25 -15.44
N ARG A 163 7.60 -4.83 -16.07
CA ARG A 163 8.25 -5.56 -17.17
C ARG A 163 8.74 -6.93 -16.72
N HIS A 164 9.39 -7.03 -15.57
CA HIS A 164 9.87 -8.30 -15.04
C HIS A 164 8.72 -9.24 -14.67
N LEU A 165 7.67 -8.73 -14.03
CA LEU A 165 6.45 -9.50 -13.76
C LEU A 165 5.82 -10.04 -15.04
N LYS A 166 5.77 -9.22 -16.09
CA LYS A 166 5.22 -9.63 -17.38
C LYS A 166 6.03 -10.78 -17.99
N ILE A 167 7.35 -10.65 -18.05
CA ILE A 167 8.24 -11.71 -18.54
C ILE A 167 8.05 -12.98 -17.70
N TRP A 168 7.96 -12.84 -16.39
CA TRP A 168 7.79 -13.97 -15.48
C TRP A 168 6.48 -14.73 -15.74
N ILE A 169 5.37 -14.01 -15.95
CA ILE A 169 4.06 -14.59 -16.31
C ILE A 169 4.11 -15.24 -17.70
N GLU A 170 4.66 -14.56 -18.71
CA GLU A 170 4.73 -15.04 -20.09
C GLU A 170 5.62 -16.29 -20.25
N THR A 171 6.65 -16.44 -19.42
CA THR A 171 7.61 -17.56 -19.49
C THR A 171 7.20 -18.79 -18.67
N GLY A 172 6.18 -18.68 -17.81
CA GLY A 172 5.59 -19.83 -17.11
C GLY A 172 6.44 -20.39 -15.96
N HIS A 173 7.39 -19.65 -15.42
CA HIS A 173 8.17 -20.00 -14.21
C HIS A 173 7.36 -19.85 -12.90
N ARG A 174 6.08 -20.26 -12.92
CA ARG A 174 5.05 -19.96 -11.90
C ARG A 174 4.96 -21.04 -10.81
N PRO A 175 4.89 -20.67 -9.51
CA PRO A 175 4.06 -21.37 -8.52
C PRO A 175 2.61 -20.89 -8.64
N ASP A 176 1.65 -21.81 -8.62
CA ASP A 176 0.21 -21.51 -8.72
C ASP A 176 -0.19 -20.38 -7.74
N PHE A 177 -0.90 -19.37 -8.25
CA PHE A 177 -1.54 -18.35 -7.40
C PHE A 177 -2.69 -19.04 -6.66
N LEU A 178 -2.39 -19.62 -5.50
CA LEU A 178 -3.36 -20.20 -4.58
C LEU A 178 -3.65 -19.20 -3.47
N SER A 179 -4.32 -18.11 -3.79
CA SER A 179 -4.90 -17.21 -2.79
C SER A 179 -6.20 -16.59 -3.30
N ASP A 180 -7.04 -16.21 -2.34
CA ASP A 180 -8.41 -15.73 -2.52
C ASP A 180 -8.39 -14.31 -3.15
N THR A 181 -8.25 -14.23 -4.48
CA THR A 181 -8.15 -12.96 -5.25
C THR A 181 -9.41 -12.10 -5.19
N ASN A 182 -10.47 -12.58 -4.51
CA ASN A 182 -11.77 -11.92 -4.37
C ASN A 182 -11.69 -10.49 -3.79
N ASN A 183 -10.59 -10.14 -3.11
CA ASN A 183 -10.38 -8.82 -2.50
C ASN A 183 -9.29 -7.97 -3.19
N VAL A 184 -8.80 -8.40 -4.36
CA VAL A 184 -7.76 -7.70 -5.12
C VAL A 184 -8.38 -6.83 -6.21
N PHE A 185 -7.82 -5.65 -6.41
CA PHE A 185 -8.28 -4.70 -7.42
C PHE A 185 -8.18 -5.31 -8.83
N SER A 186 -9.28 -5.24 -9.60
CA SER A 186 -9.40 -5.92 -10.90
C SER A 186 -8.41 -5.43 -11.97
N GLU A 187 -7.82 -4.24 -11.78
CA GLU A 187 -6.83 -3.68 -12.71
C GLU A 187 -5.41 -4.24 -12.47
N HIS A 188 -5.19 -4.99 -11.39
CA HIS A 188 -3.90 -5.62 -11.12
C HIS A 188 -3.75 -6.90 -11.95
N TRP A 189 -3.48 -6.73 -13.24
CA TRP A 189 -3.38 -7.81 -14.23
C TRP A 189 -2.41 -8.92 -13.85
N TRP A 190 -1.39 -8.63 -13.03
CA TRP A 190 -0.39 -9.61 -12.59
C TRP A 190 -0.91 -10.66 -11.60
N TRP A 191 -2.16 -10.54 -11.11
CA TRP A 191 -2.81 -11.57 -10.28
C TRP A 191 -3.56 -12.64 -11.09
N PHE A 192 -3.74 -12.46 -12.40
CA PHE A 192 -4.59 -13.28 -13.28
C PHE A 192 -3.80 -13.89 -14.43
#